data_AF-I3IPD5-F1
#
_entry.id   AF-I3IPD5-F1
#
_cell.length_a   1.000
_cell.length_b   1.000
_cell.length_c   1.000
_cell.angle_alpha   90.00
_cell.angle_beta   90.00
_cell.angle_gamma   90.00
#
_symmetry.space_group_name_H-M   'P 1'
#
loop_
_entity.id
_entity.type
_entity.pdbx_description
1 polymer ?
#
loop_
_entity_poly.entity_id
_entity_poly.type
_entity_poly.pdbx_seq_one_letter_code
_entity_poly.pdbx_strand_id
1 'polypeptide(L)'
;MNFSELISRQALQSRMHSTIRLLHNGASNIQKATAGDARADKAACEIALLFWGLNRHGYFSVESNTVIQSLLNLIEQRLRSNAIIQGLLWKPSRAFMLCMGTALLNKLGRHNTKFDNIARAAWRKLFLDSSERSPFQLLEVKWSSQILGVNIPLNIPDDSLLHRKSSPLMMNADDGYAFTHSVFYTTDFGCHPLPLTTVPNDIWETIESGIMWSLLRFDFDLLGEFLLTAFYCRMPYTPIFYIGLSALFLTWDVNGFVPDRELSASELTSSGIFYGIYHANIVAALLSSELMKHKMDYDREAMPLLVSSASFEALSAKCSSVLSKFNFDKNERFHHKFMSASALLENVLGRRVTEKLVSVLGDGMLSHAYPDLLIGYGLTYQDFAAVLVGVSRSLDKKRMSPTMACAIEWLVMATEIHELATDSNHDGIEYSLNIT
;
A
#
# COMPACT_ATOMS: atom_id res chain seq x y z
N MET A 1 12.98 22.50 4.82
CA MET A 1 13.60 21.24 4.40
C MET A 1 13.27 21.06 2.93
N ASN A 2 14.23 20.75 2.06
CA ASN A 2 13.94 20.44 0.65
C ASN A 2 13.78 18.91 0.43
N PHE A 3 13.29 18.48 -0.72
CA PHE A 3 13.07 17.05 -0.98
C PHE A 3 14.37 16.22 -0.90
N SER A 4 15.50 16.76 -1.38
CA SER A 4 16.81 16.10 -1.29
C SER A 4 17.26 15.86 0.17
N GLU A 5 16.93 16.77 1.09
CA GLU A 5 17.17 16.57 2.52
C GLU A 5 16.27 15.47 3.10
N LEU A 6 15.00 15.45 2.67
CA LEU A 6 14.00 14.47 3.11
C LEU A 6 14.42 13.03 2.78
N ILE A 7 14.97 12.81 1.58
CA ILE A 7 15.48 11.52 1.11
C ILE A 7 16.99 11.35 1.31
N SER A 8 17.64 12.26 2.03
CA SER A 8 19.07 12.15 2.29
C SER A 8 19.38 10.84 3.01
N ARG A 9 20.54 10.24 2.72
CA ARG A 9 20.97 8.99 3.37
C ARG A 9 20.91 9.11 4.90
N GLN A 10 21.31 10.24 5.46
CA GLN A 10 21.27 10.50 6.90
C GLN A 10 19.82 10.50 7.44
N ALA A 11 18.88 11.15 6.75
CA ALA A 11 17.47 11.16 7.16
C ALA A 11 16.87 9.75 7.10
N LEU A 12 17.10 9.01 6.02
CA LEU A 12 16.62 7.62 5.86
C LEU A 12 17.20 6.70 6.96
N GLN A 13 18.49 6.80 7.25
CA GLN A 13 19.13 6.06 8.34
C GLN A 13 18.55 6.42 9.71
N SER A 14 18.31 7.71 9.97
CA SER A 14 17.71 8.17 11.22
C SER A 14 16.32 7.57 11.44
N ARG A 15 15.46 7.57 10.41
CA ARG A 15 14.12 6.97 10.46
C ARG A 15 14.16 5.46 10.69
N MET A 16 15.03 4.73 10.00
CA MET A 16 15.22 3.30 10.25
C MET A 16 15.67 3.02 11.70
N HIS A 17 16.63 3.78 12.23
CA HIS A 17 17.04 3.65 13.62
C HIS A 17 15.89 3.96 14.59
N SER A 18 15.04 4.93 14.28
CA SER A 18 13.82 5.22 15.05
C SER A 18 12.86 4.02 15.06
N THR A 19 12.62 3.38 13.91
CA THR A 19 11.82 2.15 13.82
C THR A 19 12.39 1.05 14.71
N ILE A 20 13.70 0.80 14.64
CA ILE A 20 14.34 -0.24 15.44
C ILE A 20 14.16 0.03 16.94
N ARG A 21 14.28 1.29 17.38
CA ARG A 21 14.01 1.68 18.77
C ARG A 21 12.54 1.50 19.15
N LEU A 22 11.61 1.89 18.28
CA LEU A 22 10.17 1.68 18.47
C LEU A 22 9.86 0.19 18.67
N LEU A 23 10.38 -0.67 17.79
CA LEU A 23 10.21 -2.12 17.87
C LEU A 23 10.83 -2.69 19.15
N HIS A 24 12.03 -2.24 19.53
CA HIS A 24 12.69 -2.65 20.76
C HIS A 24 11.88 -2.28 22.00
N ASN A 25 11.37 -1.05 22.08
CA ASN A 25 10.56 -0.59 23.20
C ASN A 25 9.21 -1.33 23.27
N GLY A 26 8.62 -1.64 22.10
CA GLY A 26 7.40 -2.41 21.96
C GLY A 26 7.57 -3.93 22.17
N ALA A 27 8.80 -4.44 22.17
CA ALA A 27 9.07 -5.88 22.22
C ALA A 27 8.53 -6.55 23.49
N SER A 28 8.37 -5.81 24.58
CA SER A 28 7.74 -6.33 25.80
C SER A 28 6.28 -6.75 25.58
N ASN A 29 5.57 -6.15 24.61
CA ASN A 29 4.21 -6.58 24.23
C ASN A 29 4.25 -7.96 23.56
N ILE A 30 5.22 -8.19 22.67
CA ILE A 30 5.47 -9.51 22.05
C ILE A 30 5.84 -10.55 23.10
N GLN A 31 6.66 -10.19 24.09
CA GLN A 31 7.10 -11.09 25.14
C GLN A 31 5.96 -11.48 26.11
N LYS A 32 5.11 -10.51 26.48
CA LYS A 32 3.99 -10.72 27.41
C LYS A 32 2.78 -11.39 26.75
N ALA A 33 2.67 -11.30 25.43
CA ALA A 33 1.58 -11.93 24.69
C ALA A 33 1.57 -13.45 24.90
N THR A 34 0.38 -14.01 25.07
CA THR A 34 0.20 -15.44 25.32
C THR A 34 0.84 -16.29 24.22
N ALA A 35 1.28 -17.48 24.61
CA ALA A 35 1.95 -18.38 23.70
C ALA A 35 0.96 -18.79 22.58
N GLY A 36 1.33 -18.52 21.32
CA GLY A 36 0.45 -18.73 20.16
C GLY A 36 -0.51 -17.57 19.84
N ASP A 37 -0.39 -16.42 20.49
CA ASP A 37 -1.07 -15.17 20.09
C ASP A 37 -0.70 -14.81 18.64
N ALA A 38 -1.71 -14.75 17.77
CA ALA A 38 -1.51 -14.55 16.33
C ALA A 38 -0.92 -13.19 15.96
N ARG A 39 -1.27 -12.12 16.70
CA ARG A 39 -0.76 -10.77 16.43
C ARG A 39 0.71 -10.67 16.79
N ALA A 40 1.06 -11.20 17.95
CA ALA A 40 2.45 -11.21 18.41
C ALA A 40 3.34 -12.13 17.55
N ASP A 41 2.81 -13.25 17.04
CA ASP A 41 3.53 -14.14 16.12
C ASP A 41 3.73 -13.48 14.75
N LYS A 42 2.70 -12.80 14.21
CA LYS A 42 2.80 -12.00 12.97
C LYS A 42 3.86 -10.91 13.12
N ALA A 43 3.77 -10.11 14.19
CA ALA A 43 4.74 -9.05 14.46
C ALA A 43 6.17 -9.57 14.58
N ALA A 44 6.37 -10.72 15.22
CA ALA A 44 7.68 -11.35 15.30
C ALA A 44 8.23 -11.76 13.93
N CYS A 45 7.39 -12.31 13.05
CA CYS A 45 7.79 -12.67 11.69
C CYS A 45 8.13 -11.44 10.84
N GLU A 46 7.37 -10.36 10.95
CA GLU A 46 7.60 -9.12 10.20
C GLU A 46 8.84 -8.37 10.70
N ILE A 47 9.16 -8.43 12.00
CA ILE A 47 10.44 -7.94 12.52
C ILE A 47 11.61 -8.74 11.93
N ALA A 48 11.47 -10.07 11.80
CA ALA A 48 12.48 -10.89 11.11
C ALA A 48 12.59 -10.51 9.62
N LEU A 49 11.47 -10.21 8.95
CA LEU A 49 11.43 -9.74 7.56
C LEU A 49 12.15 -8.40 7.40
N LEU A 50 11.89 -7.43 8.29
CA LEU A 50 12.58 -6.15 8.32
C LEU A 50 14.09 -6.38 8.38
N PHE A 51 14.56 -7.15 9.36
CA PHE A 51 15.99 -7.36 9.52
C PHE A 51 16.62 -8.12 8.37
N TRP A 52 15.90 -9.05 7.75
CA TRP A 52 16.34 -9.70 6.52
C TRP A 52 16.51 -8.68 5.37
N GLY A 53 15.52 -7.80 5.17
CA GLY A 53 15.58 -6.74 4.16
C GLY A 53 16.71 -5.73 4.42
N LEU A 54 16.92 -5.32 5.67
CA LEU A 54 18.05 -4.45 6.05
C LEU A 54 19.41 -5.14 5.86
N ASN A 55 19.49 -6.44 6.16
CA ASN A 55 20.73 -7.23 6.03
C ASN A 55 21.14 -7.35 4.56
N ARG A 56 20.15 -7.57 3.68
CA ARG A 56 20.36 -7.62 2.22
C ARG A 56 21.06 -6.38 1.67
N HIS A 57 20.88 -5.22 2.30
CA HIS A 57 21.45 -3.95 1.84
C HIS A 57 22.65 -3.49 2.69
N GLY A 58 23.10 -4.31 3.66
CA GLY A 58 24.25 -4.01 4.49
C GLY A 58 24.04 -2.88 5.52
N TYR A 59 22.81 -2.66 5.99
CA TYR A 59 22.50 -1.58 6.94
C TYR A 59 22.61 -1.96 8.42
N PHE A 60 23.38 -2.99 8.77
CA PHE A 60 23.69 -3.35 10.15
C PHE A 60 24.85 -2.49 10.67
N SER A 61 24.55 -1.33 11.27
CA SER A 61 25.57 -0.52 11.95
C SER A 61 26.01 -1.17 13.28
N VAL A 62 27.26 -0.93 13.69
CA VAL A 62 27.82 -1.51 14.94
C VAL A 62 27.00 -1.11 16.17
N GLU A 63 26.55 0.15 16.27
CA GLU A 63 25.73 0.64 17.38
C GLU A 63 24.32 0.03 17.40
N SER A 64 23.71 -0.13 16.22
CA SER A 64 22.41 -0.82 16.12
C SER A 64 22.53 -2.32 16.37
N ASN A 65 23.73 -2.89 16.24
CA ASN A 65 23.90 -4.33 16.35
C ASN A 65 23.42 -4.87 17.71
N THR A 66 23.74 -4.22 18.84
CA THR A 66 23.28 -4.70 20.16
C THR A 66 21.75 -4.70 20.28
N VAL A 67 21.08 -3.64 19.82
CA VAL A 67 19.61 -3.54 19.87
C VAL A 67 18.96 -4.56 18.93
N ILE A 68 19.51 -4.70 17.71
CA ILE A 68 19.06 -5.67 16.72
C ILE A 68 19.26 -7.10 17.24
N GLN A 69 20.42 -7.44 17.81
CA GLN A 69 20.67 -8.77 18.37
C GLN A 69 19.74 -9.06 19.55
N SER A 70 19.46 -8.08 20.41
CA SER A 70 18.48 -8.19 21.51
C SER A 70 17.08 -8.52 20.97
N LEU A 71 16.61 -7.76 19.97
CA LEU A 71 15.34 -8.02 19.29
C LEU A 71 15.30 -9.40 18.63
N LEU A 72 16.33 -9.75 17.85
CA LEU A 72 16.40 -11.04 17.18
C LEU A 72 16.42 -12.22 18.17
N ASN A 73 17.06 -12.09 19.32
CA ASN A 73 17.01 -13.11 20.38
C ASN A 73 15.59 -13.30 20.91
N LEU A 74 14.84 -12.21 21.14
CA LEU A 74 13.44 -12.25 21.57
C LEU A 74 12.54 -12.86 20.49
N ILE A 75 12.70 -12.43 19.24
CA ILE A 75 11.96 -12.97 18.09
C ILE A 75 12.25 -14.46 17.94
N GLU A 76 13.51 -14.87 18.05
CA GLU A 76 13.91 -16.26 17.99
C GLU A 76 13.28 -17.07 19.13
N GLN A 77 13.33 -16.58 20.37
CA GLN A 77 12.69 -17.25 21.51
C GLN A 77 11.19 -17.46 21.28
N ARG A 78 10.49 -16.47 20.70
CA ARG A 78 9.07 -16.59 20.39
C ARG A 78 8.81 -17.56 19.25
N LEU A 79 9.43 -17.33 18.09
CA LEU A 79 9.22 -18.08 16.86
C LEU A 79 9.73 -19.53 16.93
N ARG A 80 10.59 -19.83 17.90
CA ARG A 80 11.14 -21.17 18.18
C ARG A 80 10.72 -21.71 19.54
N SER A 81 9.53 -21.33 20.00
CA SER A 81 8.94 -21.86 21.23
C SER A 81 8.11 -23.13 20.97
N ASN A 82 7.83 -23.88 22.05
CA ASN A 82 6.89 -25.02 21.97
C ASN A 82 5.50 -24.59 21.50
N ALA A 83 5.07 -23.35 21.79
CA ALA A 83 3.78 -22.86 21.35
C ALA A 83 3.70 -22.70 19.83
N ILE A 84 4.81 -22.36 19.16
CA ILE A 84 4.86 -22.37 17.70
C ILE A 84 4.76 -23.79 17.15
N ILE A 85 5.42 -24.76 17.78
CA ILE A 85 5.25 -26.17 17.39
C ILE A 85 3.77 -26.58 17.51
N GLN A 86 3.10 -26.22 18.60
CA GLN A 86 1.66 -26.46 18.75
C GLN A 86 0.84 -25.69 17.69
N GLY A 87 1.20 -24.45 17.37
CA GLY A 87 0.57 -23.68 16.30
C GLY A 87 0.71 -24.35 14.93
N LEU A 88 1.89 -24.87 14.60
CA LEU A 88 2.14 -25.62 13.36
C LEU A 88 1.34 -26.91 13.29
N LEU A 89 1.19 -27.62 14.43
CA LEU A 89 0.43 -28.88 14.50
C LEU A 89 -1.08 -28.68 14.42
N TRP A 90 -1.62 -27.68 15.12
CA TRP A 90 -3.06 -27.55 15.34
C TRP A 90 -3.72 -26.41 14.56
N LYS A 91 -2.94 -25.53 13.93
CA LYS A 91 -3.47 -24.39 13.15
C LYS A 91 -2.86 -24.37 11.74
N PRO A 92 -3.28 -25.28 10.84
CA PRO A 92 -2.80 -25.37 9.45
C PRO A 92 -2.79 -24.04 8.70
N SER A 93 -3.83 -23.21 8.92
CA SER A 93 -3.97 -21.88 8.30
C SER A 93 -2.92 -20.87 8.75
N ARG A 94 -2.11 -21.17 9.77
CA ARG A 94 -1.02 -20.29 10.24
C ARG A 94 0.36 -20.85 9.93
N ALA A 95 0.44 -22.07 9.38
CA ALA A 95 1.69 -22.79 9.25
C ALA A 95 2.70 -22.04 8.37
N PHE A 96 2.26 -21.44 7.27
CA PHE A 96 3.12 -20.70 6.36
C PHE A 96 3.79 -19.50 7.02
N MET A 97 3.03 -18.65 7.72
CA MET A 97 3.57 -17.47 8.41
C MET A 97 4.56 -17.87 9.50
N LEU A 98 4.27 -18.93 10.26
CA LEU A 98 5.17 -19.44 11.29
C LEU A 98 6.45 -20.07 10.69
N CYS A 99 6.33 -20.77 9.56
CA CYS A 99 7.49 -21.30 8.82
C CYS A 99 8.34 -20.19 8.21
N MET A 100 7.69 -19.13 7.68
CA MET A 100 8.35 -17.94 7.13
C MET A 100 9.26 -17.30 8.16
N GLY A 101 8.77 -17.12 9.40
CA GLY A 101 9.60 -16.59 10.50
C GLY A 101 10.87 -17.43 10.75
N THR A 102 10.77 -18.76 10.72
CA THR A 102 11.94 -19.65 10.85
C THR A 102 12.89 -19.51 9.65
N ALA A 103 12.36 -19.44 8.44
CA ALA A 103 13.17 -19.30 7.22
C ALA A 103 13.91 -17.95 7.18
N LEU A 104 13.26 -16.86 7.59
CA LEU A 104 13.87 -15.53 7.68
C LEU A 104 15.01 -15.50 8.72
N LEU A 105 14.81 -16.11 9.89
CA LEU A 105 15.89 -16.27 10.88
C LEU A 105 17.09 -17.05 10.31
N ASN A 106 16.86 -18.08 9.49
CA ASN A 106 17.94 -18.79 8.82
C ASN A 106 18.67 -17.93 7.79
N LYS A 107 17.96 -17.09 7.03
CA LYS A 107 18.57 -16.11 6.12
C LYS A 107 19.39 -15.05 6.86
N LEU A 108 19.13 -14.85 8.15
CA LEU A 108 19.91 -14.02 9.07
C LEU A 108 21.05 -14.78 9.77
N GLY A 109 21.35 -16.01 9.36
CA GLY A 109 22.43 -16.83 9.94
C GLY A 109 22.09 -17.49 11.28
N ARG A 110 20.85 -17.38 11.74
CA ARG A 110 20.39 -17.97 13.01
C ARG A 110 19.78 -19.34 12.76
N HIS A 111 20.61 -20.33 12.44
CA HIS A 111 20.14 -21.67 12.10
C HIS A 111 19.63 -22.46 13.32
N ASN A 112 18.58 -23.27 13.14
CA ASN A 112 18.12 -24.22 14.17
C ASN A 112 17.57 -25.49 13.53
N THR A 113 18.40 -26.53 13.46
CA THR A 113 18.08 -27.79 12.77
C THR A 113 16.77 -28.43 13.21
N LYS A 114 16.41 -28.34 14.50
CA LYS A 114 15.14 -28.87 15.02
C LYS A 114 13.96 -28.15 14.37
N PHE A 115 13.94 -26.83 14.43
CA PHE A 115 12.85 -26.03 13.85
C PHE A 115 12.84 -26.07 12.32
N ASP A 116 14.00 -26.15 11.68
CA ASP A 116 14.09 -26.29 10.23
C ASP A 116 13.45 -27.60 9.75
N ASN A 117 13.68 -28.69 10.49
CA ASN A 117 13.09 -29.98 10.19
C ASN A 117 11.58 -29.98 10.45
N ILE A 118 11.11 -29.34 11.52
CA ILE A 118 9.67 -29.19 11.81
C ILE A 118 9.01 -28.35 10.72
N ALA A 119 9.57 -27.19 10.37
CA ALA A 119 9.05 -26.33 9.31
C ALA A 119 8.98 -27.09 7.98
N ARG A 120 10.07 -27.74 7.55
CA ARG A 120 10.07 -28.56 6.33
C ARG A 120 9.08 -29.72 6.38
N ALA A 121 8.85 -30.32 7.54
CA ALA A 121 7.83 -31.36 7.71
C ALA A 121 6.40 -30.80 7.57
N ALA A 122 6.12 -29.61 8.11
CA ALA A 122 4.82 -28.93 7.94
C ALA A 122 4.50 -28.66 6.46
N TRP A 123 5.50 -28.47 5.60
CA TRP A 123 5.33 -28.27 4.16
C TRP A 123 5.01 -29.54 3.36
N ARG A 124 5.19 -30.74 3.92
CA ARG A 124 5.48 -31.92 3.09
C ARG A 124 4.34 -32.64 2.37
N LYS A 125 3.03 -32.35 2.52
CA LYS A 125 1.98 -32.73 1.51
C LYS A 125 0.49 -32.52 1.80
N LEU A 126 0.05 -31.95 2.93
CA LEU A 126 -1.41 -31.79 3.18
C LEU A 126 -1.84 -30.38 3.64
N PHE A 127 -0.90 -29.51 3.99
CA PHE A 127 -1.22 -28.17 4.54
C PHE A 127 -1.50 -27.11 3.47
N LEU A 128 -0.94 -27.28 2.26
CA LEU A 128 -1.18 -26.38 1.14
C LEU A 128 -2.66 -26.35 0.75
N ASP A 129 -3.28 -27.52 0.70
CA ASP A 129 -4.63 -27.66 0.16
C ASP A 129 -5.69 -27.82 1.27
N SER A 130 -5.29 -27.71 2.56
CA SER A 130 -6.21 -27.93 3.69
C SER A 130 -7.11 -26.74 4.02
N SER A 131 -6.91 -25.58 3.40
CA SER A 131 -7.72 -24.39 3.65
C SER A 131 -7.82 -23.53 2.39
N GLU A 132 -9.00 -22.95 2.20
CA GLU A 132 -9.20 -21.91 1.19
C GLU A 132 -8.25 -20.75 1.44
N ARG A 133 -7.70 -20.21 0.34
CA ARG A 133 -6.76 -19.11 0.35
C ARG A 133 -7.04 -18.19 -0.80
N SER A 134 -6.91 -16.89 -0.55
CA SER A 134 -6.89 -15.91 -1.61
C SER A 134 -5.64 -16.09 -2.49
N PRO A 135 -5.65 -15.53 -3.72
CA PRO A 135 -4.50 -15.62 -4.62
C PRO A 135 -3.17 -15.11 -4.03
N PHE A 136 -3.20 -14.00 -3.27
CA PHE A 136 -1.99 -13.46 -2.65
C PHE A 136 -1.47 -14.35 -1.52
N GLN A 137 -2.36 -15.02 -0.77
CA GLN A 137 -1.96 -16.00 0.26
C GLN A 137 -1.33 -17.25 -0.37
N LEU A 138 -1.79 -17.66 -1.56
CA LEU A 138 -1.11 -18.72 -2.31
C LEU A 138 0.30 -18.30 -2.75
N LEU A 139 0.50 -17.03 -3.12
CA LEU A 139 1.83 -16.48 -3.41
C LEU A 139 2.71 -16.42 -2.16
N GLU A 140 2.19 -15.99 -1.02
CA GLU A 140 2.89 -15.99 0.28
C GLU A 140 3.39 -17.40 0.63
N VAL A 141 2.51 -18.39 0.45
CA VAL A 141 2.81 -19.80 0.68
C VAL A 141 3.93 -20.27 -0.25
N LYS A 142 3.84 -20.00 -1.55
CA LYS A 142 4.89 -20.38 -2.51
C LYS A 142 6.22 -19.70 -2.18
N TRP A 143 6.22 -18.39 -1.93
CA TRP A 143 7.42 -17.63 -1.57
C TRP A 143 8.05 -18.12 -0.25
N SER A 144 7.24 -18.33 0.79
CA SER A 144 7.72 -18.84 2.09
C SER A 144 8.31 -20.26 1.98
N SER A 145 7.81 -21.08 1.05
CA SER A 145 8.40 -22.38 0.75
C SER A 145 9.78 -22.26 0.09
N GLN A 146 9.96 -21.30 -0.82
CA GLN A 146 11.21 -21.08 -1.54
C GLN A 146 12.32 -20.59 -0.60
N ILE A 147 12.02 -19.65 0.30
CA ILE A 147 12.99 -19.19 1.30
C ILE A 147 13.40 -20.30 2.27
N LEU A 148 12.54 -21.30 2.50
CA LEU A 148 12.84 -22.50 3.30
C LEU A 148 13.63 -23.57 2.52
N GLY A 149 13.82 -23.39 1.21
CA GLY A 149 14.48 -24.35 0.33
C GLY A 149 13.58 -25.49 -0.16
N VAL A 150 12.26 -25.29 -0.10
CA VAL A 150 11.28 -26.20 -0.71
C VAL A 150 10.96 -25.68 -2.11
N ASN A 151 11.24 -26.48 -3.13
CA ASN A 151 11.08 -26.05 -4.53
C ASN A 151 9.61 -26.19 -4.97
N ILE A 152 8.80 -25.17 -4.71
CA ILE A 152 7.45 -25.02 -5.26
C ILE A 152 7.49 -23.93 -6.35
N PRO A 153 7.00 -24.21 -7.57
CA PRO A 153 6.92 -23.20 -8.63
C PRO A 153 6.06 -21.99 -8.21
N LEU A 154 6.61 -20.79 -8.38
CA LEU A 154 5.92 -19.53 -8.14
C LEU A 154 5.13 -19.12 -9.39
N ASN A 155 3.96 -19.71 -9.56
CA ASN A 155 2.99 -19.28 -10.58
C ASN A 155 1.98 -18.31 -9.96
N ILE A 156 1.78 -17.15 -10.60
CA ILE A 156 0.75 -16.18 -10.22
C ILE A 156 -0.63 -16.79 -10.54
N PRO A 157 -1.52 -17.00 -9.56
CA PRO A 157 -2.86 -17.53 -9.83
C PRO A 157 -3.63 -16.65 -10.81
N ASP A 158 -4.39 -17.24 -11.73
CA ASP A 158 -5.11 -16.53 -12.80
C ASP A 158 -6.13 -15.49 -12.27
N ASP A 159 -6.63 -15.69 -11.07
CA ASP A 159 -7.57 -14.81 -10.37
C ASP A 159 -6.89 -13.75 -9.48
N SER A 160 -5.55 -13.68 -9.48
CA SER A 160 -4.79 -12.64 -8.79
C SER A 160 -5.13 -11.24 -9.31
N LEU A 161 -5.14 -10.26 -8.40
CA LEU A 161 -5.22 -8.84 -8.76
C LEU A 161 -4.04 -8.38 -9.65
N LEU A 162 -2.92 -9.11 -9.68
CA LEU A 162 -1.81 -8.82 -10.60
C LEU A 162 -2.16 -9.03 -12.07
N HIS A 163 -3.18 -9.85 -12.38
CA HIS A 163 -3.64 -10.07 -13.75
C HIS A 163 -4.79 -9.15 -14.16
N ARG A 164 -5.27 -8.32 -13.23
CA ARG A 164 -6.48 -7.51 -13.41
C ARG A 164 -6.13 -6.04 -13.39
N LYS A 165 -6.72 -5.27 -14.31
CA LYS A 165 -6.73 -3.82 -14.21
C LYS A 165 -7.66 -3.43 -13.07
N SER A 166 -7.07 -3.15 -11.90
CA SER A 166 -7.80 -2.78 -10.69
C SER A 166 -7.92 -1.25 -10.63
N SER A 167 -9.13 -0.73 -10.49
CA SER A 167 -9.39 0.69 -10.22
C SER A 167 -9.41 0.92 -8.71
N PRO A 168 -8.63 1.87 -8.16
CA PRO A 168 -8.65 2.10 -6.71
C PRO A 168 -9.97 2.65 -6.20
N LEU A 169 -10.81 3.24 -7.06
CA LEU A 169 -12.16 3.63 -6.68
C LEU A 169 -13.04 2.43 -6.33
N MET A 170 -12.67 1.24 -6.82
CA MET A 170 -13.36 -0.02 -6.53
C MET A 170 -12.62 -0.89 -5.52
N MET A 171 -11.40 -0.51 -5.14
CA MET A 171 -10.61 -1.27 -4.17
C MET A 171 -10.98 -0.87 -2.75
N ASN A 172 -11.06 -1.86 -1.88
CA ASN A 172 -10.99 -1.66 -0.44
C ASN A 172 -9.55 -1.89 0.06
N ALA A 173 -9.34 -1.76 1.37
CA ALA A 173 -8.01 -1.97 1.98
C ALA A 173 -7.49 -3.39 1.78
N ASP A 174 -8.36 -4.40 1.87
CA ASP A 174 -7.97 -5.80 1.67
C ASP A 174 -7.52 -6.06 0.22
N ASP A 175 -8.13 -5.39 -0.77
CA ASP A 175 -7.68 -5.45 -2.17
C ASP A 175 -6.30 -4.78 -2.33
N GLY A 176 -6.08 -3.65 -1.65
CA GLY A 176 -4.79 -2.97 -1.58
C GLY A 176 -3.70 -3.90 -1.05
N TYR A 177 -3.92 -4.51 0.11
CA TYR A 177 -3.00 -5.47 0.73
C TYR A 177 -2.79 -6.70 -0.17
N ALA A 178 -3.85 -7.22 -0.77
CA ALA A 178 -3.74 -8.37 -1.67
C ALA A 178 -2.86 -8.06 -2.88
N PHE A 179 -2.98 -6.86 -3.45
CA PHE A 179 -2.18 -6.41 -4.60
C PHE A 179 -0.71 -6.22 -4.23
N THR A 180 -0.43 -5.42 -3.19
CA THR A 180 0.94 -5.11 -2.72
C THR A 180 1.68 -6.38 -2.30
N HIS A 181 1.05 -7.24 -1.50
CA HIS A 181 1.63 -8.52 -1.09
C HIS A 181 1.89 -9.44 -2.28
N SER A 182 1.00 -9.47 -3.28
CA SER A 182 1.24 -10.26 -4.49
C SER A 182 2.51 -9.81 -5.20
N VAL A 183 2.76 -8.49 -5.31
CA VAL A 183 4.03 -7.97 -5.84
C VAL A 183 5.21 -8.35 -4.95
N PHE A 184 5.09 -8.19 -3.62
CA PHE A 184 6.17 -8.51 -2.69
C PHE A 184 6.62 -9.97 -2.82
N TYR A 185 5.70 -10.92 -2.80
CA TYR A 185 6.04 -12.33 -2.90
C TYR A 185 6.52 -12.73 -4.30
N THR A 186 5.93 -12.17 -5.35
CA THR A 186 6.33 -12.47 -6.74
C THR A 186 7.74 -11.97 -7.06
N THR A 187 8.15 -10.85 -6.45
CA THR A 187 9.46 -10.24 -6.67
C THR A 187 10.51 -10.66 -5.64
N ASP A 188 10.18 -11.54 -4.69
CA ASP A 188 11.01 -11.80 -3.50
C ASP A 188 11.46 -10.48 -2.83
N PHE A 189 10.47 -9.63 -2.55
CA PHE A 189 10.64 -8.27 -2.04
C PHE A 189 11.66 -7.47 -2.86
N GLY A 190 11.53 -7.48 -4.19
CA GLY A 190 12.44 -6.77 -5.11
C GLY A 190 13.80 -7.44 -5.38
N CYS A 191 14.05 -8.65 -4.88
CA CYS A 191 15.23 -9.45 -5.31
C CYS A 191 15.18 -9.80 -6.80
N HIS A 192 13.98 -9.94 -7.35
CA HIS A 192 13.73 -10.34 -8.73
C HIS A 192 12.79 -9.34 -9.42
N PRO A 193 12.96 -9.10 -10.73
CA PRO A 193 12.01 -8.27 -11.47
C PRO A 193 10.64 -8.95 -11.51
N LEU A 194 9.58 -8.14 -11.54
CA LEU A 194 8.24 -8.65 -11.79
C LEU A 194 8.19 -9.30 -13.18
N PRO A 195 7.56 -10.48 -13.36
CA PRO A 195 7.44 -11.14 -14.66
C PRO A 195 6.47 -10.37 -15.57
N LEU A 196 6.98 -9.37 -16.29
CA LEU A 196 6.17 -8.47 -17.14
C LEU A 196 5.41 -9.19 -18.26
N THR A 197 5.85 -10.38 -18.68
CA THR A 197 5.12 -11.18 -19.67
C THR A 197 3.76 -11.69 -19.18
N THR A 198 3.57 -11.73 -17.86
CA THR A 198 2.35 -12.21 -17.22
C THR A 198 1.53 -11.10 -16.58
N VAL A 199 2.10 -9.90 -16.41
CA VAL A 199 1.44 -8.78 -15.73
C VAL A 199 1.01 -7.75 -16.77
N PRO A 200 -0.19 -7.15 -16.65
CA PRO A 200 -0.64 -6.07 -17.51
C PRO A 200 0.37 -4.92 -17.60
N ASN A 201 0.47 -4.32 -18.80
CA ASN A 201 1.37 -3.18 -19.04
C ASN A 201 0.99 -1.93 -18.23
N ASP A 202 -0.21 -1.88 -17.66
CA ASP A 202 -0.75 -0.76 -16.89
C ASP A 202 -0.60 -0.92 -15.38
N ILE A 203 0.21 -1.86 -14.89
CA ILE A 203 0.43 -2.04 -13.45
C ILE A 203 0.88 -0.75 -12.74
N TRP A 204 1.64 0.12 -13.42
CA TRP A 204 2.06 1.42 -12.87
C TRP A 204 0.86 2.33 -12.60
N GLU A 205 -0.18 2.28 -13.44
CA GLU A 205 -1.39 3.04 -13.23
C GLU A 205 -2.09 2.59 -11.94
N THR A 206 -2.21 1.28 -11.71
CA THR A 206 -2.78 0.74 -10.46
C THR A 206 -1.95 1.15 -9.24
N ILE A 207 -0.62 1.14 -9.34
CA ILE A 207 0.25 1.55 -8.24
C ILE A 207 0.09 3.04 -7.93
N GLU A 208 0.17 3.92 -8.93
CA GLU A 208 -0.01 5.37 -8.74
C GLU A 208 -1.37 5.69 -8.13
N SER A 209 -2.40 5.04 -8.64
CA SER A 209 -3.75 5.28 -8.20
C SER A 209 -3.97 4.70 -6.78
N GLY A 210 -3.26 3.63 -6.41
CA GLY A 210 -3.17 3.12 -5.04
C GLY A 210 -2.48 4.09 -4.08
N ILE A 211 -1.35 4.69 -4.48
CA ILE A 211 -0.66 5.75 -3.70
C ILE A 211 -1.62 6.91 -3.43
N MET A 212 -2.34 7.36 -4.46
CA MET A 212 -3.33 8.44 -4.36
C MET A 212 -4.45 8.08 -3.38
N TRP A 213 -5.02 6.89 -3.52
CA TRP A 213 -6.10 6.41 -2.68
C TRP A 213 -5.68 6.29 -1.20
N SER A 214 -4.49 5.75 -0.93
CA SER A 214 -3.94 5.68 0.43
C SER A 214 -3.69 7.06 1.05
N LEU A 215 -3.21 8.03 0.27
CA LEU A 215 -3.05 9.42 0.73
C LEU A 215 -4.37 10.02 1.22
N LEU A 216 -5.44 9.82 0.46
CA LEU A 216 -6.74 10.43 0.73
C LEU A 216 -7.46 9.76 1.90
N ARG A 217 -7.17 8.49 2.15
CA ARG A 217 -7.65 7.74 3.31
C ARG A 217 -6.76 7.82 4.54
N PHE A 218 -5.61 8.51 4.44
CA PHE A 218 -4.58 8.51 5.49
C PHE A 218 -4.08 7.12 5.88
N ASP A 219 -4.19 6.19 4.95
CA ASP A 219 -3.72 4.84 5.16
C ASP A 219 -2.23 4.81 4.86
N PHE A 220 -1.43 5.31 5.81
CA PHE A 220 0.03 5.39 5.65
C PHE A 220 0.69 4.02 5.62
N ASP A 221 -0.01 2.99 6.10
CA ASP A 221 0.40 1.59 5.98
C ASP A 221 0.37 1.16 4.51
N LEU A 222 -0.80 1.23 3.86
CA LEU A 222 -0.92 0.93 2.43
C LEU A 222 -0.15 1.91 1.55
N LEU A 223 -0.05 3.18 1.94
CA LEU A 223 0.79 4.15 1.22
C LEU A 223 2.24 3.68 1.17
N GLY A 224 2.78 3.23 2.30
CA GLY A 224 4.12 2.68 2.37
C GLY A 224 4.28 1.44 1.49
N GLU A 225 3.28 0.56 1.48
CA GLU A 225 3.31 -0.65 0.67
C GLU A 225 3.24 -0.37 -0.83
N PHE A 226 2.38 0.55 -1.27
CA PHE A 226 2.31 0.95 -2.68
C PHE A 226 3.60 1.66 -3.13
N LEU A 227 4.22 2.47 -2.26
CA LEU A 227 5.53 3.06 -2.55
C LEU A 227 6.63 1.99 -2.69
N LEU A 228 6.64 0.94 -1.84
CA LEU A 228 7.54 -0.21 -2.03
C LEU A 228 7.24 -0.97 -3.33
N THR A 229 5.96 -1.15 -3.63
CA THR A 229 5.49 -1.80 -4.86
C THR A 229 5.98 -1.06 -6.09
N ALA A 230 5.93 0.27 -6.10
CA ALA A 230 6.50 1.10 -7.15
C ALA A 230 8.00 0.81 -7.38
N PHE A 231 8.78 0.63 -6.32
CA PHE A 231 10.19 0.23 -6.43
C PHE A 231 10.35 -1.15 -7.04
N TYR A 232 9.62 -2.13 -6.54
CA TYR A 232 9.75 -3.53 -6.99
C TYR A 232 9.26 -3.73 -8.43
N CYS A 233 8.31 -2.91 -8.87
CA CYS A 233 7.84 -2.86 -10.25
C CYS A 233 8.66 -1.93 -11.16
N ARG A 234 9.72 -1.29 -10.64
CA ARG A 234 10.57 -0.32 -11.35
C ARG A 234 9.74 0.78 -12.04
N MET A 235 8.70 1.24 -11.35
CA MET A 235 7.85 2.32 -11.81
C MET A 235 8.66 3.62 -11.92
N PRO A 236 8.48 4.43 -12.98
CA PRO A 236 9.02 5.77 -13.04
C PRO A 236 8.54 6.63 -11.85
N TYR A 237 9.36 7.56 -11.39
CA TYR A 237 8.98 8.45 -10.28
C TYR A 237 8.08 9.58 -10.76
N THR A 238 6.78 9.39 -10.58
CA THR A 238 5.74 10.32 -11.00
C THR A 238 5.49 11.40 -9.94
N PRO A 239 4.75 12.49 -10.25
CA PRO A 239 4.38 13.47 -9.22
C PRO A 239 3.67 12.83 -8.04
N ILE A 240 2.79 11.86 -8.28
CA ILE A 240 2.02 11.19 -7.21
C ILE A 240 2.95 10.38 -6.31
N PHE A 241 3.93 9.69 -6.89
CA PHE A 241 4.96 8.99 -6.11
C PHE A 241 5.71 9.96 -5.17
N TYR A 242 6.14 11.12 -5.68
CA TYR A 242 6.84 12.12 -4.87
C TYR A 242 5.96 12.73 -3.76
N ILE A 243 4.67 12.98 -4.04
CA ILE A 243 3.72 13.45 -3.03
C ILE A 243 3.53 12.38 -1.95
N GLY A 244 3.29 11.13 -2.34
CA GLY A 244 3.15 9.99 -1.45
C GLY A 244 4.34 9.82 -0.52
N LEU A 245 5.54 9.80 -1.11
CA LEU A 245 6.79 9.67 -0.35
C LEU A 245 6.99 10.84 0.62
N SER A 246 6.70 12.06 0.18
CA SER A 246 6.85 13.25 1.01
C SER A 246 5.87 13.26 2.17
N ALA A 247 4.60 12.93 1.93
CA ALA A 247 3.58 12.85 2.97
C ALA A 247 3.93 11.80 4.02
N LEU A 248 4.37 10.61 3.60
CA LEU A 248 4.80 9.54 4.49
C LEU A 248 5.95 9.99 5.41
N PHE A 249 7.03 10.51 4.84
CA PHE A 249 8.22 10.90 5.62
C PHE A 249 8.02 12.15 6.46
N LEU A 250 7.25 13.13 6.00
CA LEU A 250 6.92 14.29 6.82
C LEU A 250 6.03 13.92 8.00
N THR A 251 5.05 13.03 7.79
CA THR A 251 4.22 12.48 8.86
C THR A 251 5.07 11.74 9.88
N TRP A 252 6.01 10.92 9.40
CA TRP A 252 6.98 10.25 10.26
C TRP A 252 7.82 11.24 11.07
N ASP A 253 8.43 12.23 10.42
CA ASP A 253 9.29 13.22 11.10
C ASP A 253 8.52 14.06 12.13
N VAL A 254 7.23 14.33 11.88
CA VAL A 254 6.38 15.10 12.81
C VAL A 254 5.96 14.27 14.01
N ASN A 255 5.58 13.01 13.80
CA ASN A 255 5.02 12.16 14.87
C ASN A 255 6.10 11.31 15.59
N GLY A 256 7.28 11.16 14.99
CA GLY A 256 8.33 10.23 15.44
C GLY A 256 8.11 8.78 15.01
N PHE A 257 6.93 8.46 14.46
CA PHE A 257 6.53 7.17 13.92
C PHE A 257 5.57 7.37 12.74
N VAL A 258 5.41 6.34 11.91
CA VAL A 258 4.35 6.28 10.88
C VAL A 258 3.08 5.77 11.53
N PRO A 259 1.98 6.55 11.58
CA PRO A 259 0.71 6.03 12.04
C PRO A 259 0.17 5.01 11.04
N ASP A 260 -0.64 4.06 11.50
CA ASP A 260 -1.52 3.28 10.62
C ASP A 260 -2.80 4.11 10.33
N ARG A 261 -3.90 3.46 9.96
CA ARG A 261 -5.26 4.00 10.01
C ARG A 261 -5.68 4.40 11.43
N GLU A 262 -6.80 5.11 11.52
CA GLU A 262 -7.37 5.57 12.80
C GLU A 262 -7.51 4.43 13.81
N LEU A 263 -6.77 4.52 14.93
CA LEU A 263 -6.90 3.59 16.04
C LEU A 263 -8.26 3.81 16.72
N SER A 264 -8.99 2.73 16.94
CA SER A 264 -10.23 2.77 17.72
C SER A 264 -9.93 3.06 19.20
N ALA A 265 -10.90 3.62 19.92
CA ALA A 265 -10.72 3.95 21.34
C ALA A 265 -10.32 2.74 22.21
N SER A 266 -10.72 1.53 21.83
CA SER A 266 -10.35 0.27 22.49
C SER A 266 -8.88 -0.12 22.27
N GLU A 267 -8.20 0.47 21.28
CA GLU A 267 -6.80 0.18 20.94
C GLU A 267 -5.80 1.09 21.66
N LEU A 268 -6.28 2.05 22.47
CA LEU A 268 -5.43 3.02 23.20
C LEU A 268 -4.64 2.41 24.39
N THR A 269 -4.55 1.09 24.50
CA THR A 269 -3.62 0.43 25.42
C THR A 269 -2.21 0.45 24.84
N SER A 270 -1.15 0.39 25.66
CA SER A 270 0.24 0.34 25.15
C SER A 270 0.48 -0.82 24.16
N SER A 271 -0.20 -1.96 24.36
CA SER A 271 -0.16 -3.11 23.45
C SER A 271 -0.95 -2.85 22.17
N GLY A 272 -2.17 -2.31 22.27
CA GLY A 272 -2.99 -1.94 21.12
C GLY A 272 -2.30 -0.90 20.23
N ILE A 273 -1.73 0.15 20.83
CA ILE A 273 -0.94 1.16 20.11
C ILE A 273 0.24 0.52 19.40
N PHE A 274 1.03 -0.34 20.07
CA PHE A 274 2.14 -1.02 19.42
C PHE A 274 1.69 -1.86 18.21
N TYR A 275 0.68 -2.72 18.40
CA TYR A 275 0.17 -3.56 17.32
C TYR A 275 -0.52 -2.77 16.20
N GLY A 276 -1.02 -1.58 16.51
CA GLY A 276 -1.62 -0.69 15.54
C GLY A 276 -0.65 0.25 14.84
N ILE A 277 0.67 0.24 15.13
CA ILE A 277 1.63 1.10 14.41
C ILE A 277 2.86 0.36 13.90
N TYR A 278 3.20 -0.81 14.45
CA TYR A 278 4.48 -1.47 14.13
C TYR A 278 4.63 -1.81 12.63
N HIS A 279 3.53 -2.21 11.98
CA HIS A 279 3.55 -2.66 10.58
C HIS A 279 3.91 -1.51 9.63
N ALA A 280 3.19 -0.39 9.68
CA ALA A 280 3.47 0.80 8.88
C ALA A 280 4.92 1.31 9.06
N ASN A 281 5.46 1.21 10.28
CA ASN A 281 6.86 1.57 10.55
C ASN A 281 7.86 0.56 9.94
N ILE A 282 7.57 -0.74 9.96
CA ILE A 282 8.37 -1.77 9.27
C ILE A 282 8.39 -1.50 7.76
N VAL A 283 7.22 -1.28 7.16
CA VAL A 283 7.06 -0.98 5.73
C VAL A 283 7.86 0.27 5.36
N ALA A 284 7.74 1.36 6.13
CA ALA A 284 8.46 2.59 5.85
C ALA A 284 9.99 2.47 6.07
N ALA A 285 10.43 1.63 7.00
CA ALA A 285 11.86 1.31 7.18
C ALA A 285 12.41 0.46 6.02
N LEU A 286 11.65 -0.51 5.52
CA LEU A 286 11.99 -1.25 4.30
C LEU A 286 12.08 -0.31 3.09
N LEU A 287 11.13 0.62 2.94
CA LEU A 287 11.15 1.64 1.89
C LEU A 287 12.41 2.52 1.97
N SER A 288 12.76 2.97 3.18
CA SER A 288 13.99 3.73 3.42
C SER A 288 15.25 2.94 3.03
N SER A 289 15.24 1.63 3.28
CA SER A 289 16.29 0.70 2.87
C SER A 289 16.42 0.62 1.34
N GLU A 290 15.30 0.49 0.61
CA GLU A 290 15.30 0.45 -0.85
C GLU A 290 15.80 1.77 -1.46
N LEU A 291 15.33 2.90 -0.93
CA LEU A 291 15.73 4.24 -1.40
C LEU A 291 17.23 4.48 -1.33
N MET A 292 17.87 4.08 -0.23
CA MET A 292 19.32 4.23 -0.08
C MET A 292 20.11 3.31 -1.01
N LYS A 293 19.57 2.13 -1.36
CA LYS A 293 20.19 1.19 -2.29
C LYS A 293 20.07 1.68 -3.73
N HIS A 294 18.88 2.11 -4.12
CA HIS A 294 18.57 2.42 -5.51
C HIS A 294 18.99 3.83 -5.93
N LYS A 295 19.42 4.69 -5.01
CA LYS A 295 19.82 6.10 -5.25
C LYS A 295 18.84 6.76 -6.22
N MET A 296 17.72 7.26 -5.69
CA MET A 296 16.82 8.07 -6.51
C MET A 296 17.59 9.24 -7.13
N ASP A 297 17.86 9.15 -8.43
CA ASP A 297 18.33 10.28 -9.22
C ASP A 297 17.13 11.19 -9.42
N TYR A 298 17.03 12.21 -8.55
CA TYR A 298 16.03 13.25 -8.67
C TYR A 298 16.39 14.14 -9.85
N ASP A 299 16.10 13.68 -11.06
CA ASP A 299 16.28 14.49 -12.25
C ASP A 299 15.02 15.34 -12.47
N ARG A 300 15.11 16.65 -12.22
CA ARG A 300 13.97 17.59 -12.31
C ARG A 300 13.34 17.61 -13.70
N GLU A 301 14.06 17.15 -14.73
CA GLU A 301 13.63 17.21 -16.13
C GLU A 301 12.86 15.95 -16.60
N ALA A 302 12.86 14.86 -15.83
CA ALA A 302 12.32 13.57 -16.26
C ALA A 302 10.82 13.37 -15.91
N MET A 303 9.95 14.31 -16.27
CA MET A 303 8.49 14.12 -16.23
C MET A 303 7.91 13.86 -17.64
N PRO A 304 7.64 12.61 -18.03
CA PRO A 304 6.97 12.31 -19.28
C PRO A 304 5.45 12.35 -19.14
N LEU A 305 4.81 12.80 -20.21
CA LEU A 305 3.36 12.83 -20.44
C LEU A 305 2.87 11.46 -20.92
N LEU A 306 1.78 10.93 -20.34
CA LEU A 306 0.98 9.81 -20.88
C LEU A 306 -0.50 10.17 -20.61
N VAL A 307 -1.47 10.04 -21.53
CA VAL A 307 -1.95 8.87 -22.32
C VAL A 307 -2.31 9.29 -23.78
N SER A 308 -2.46 8.33 -24.70
CA SER A 308 -2.85 8.56 -26.11
C SER A 308 -4.27 9.14 -26.28
N SER A 309 -4.43 10.10 -27.21
CA SER A 309 -5.66 10.90 -27.38
C SER A 309 -6.89 10.16 -27.92
N ALA A 310 -6.73 8.97 -28.50
CA ALA A 310 -7.81 8.30 -29.24
C ALA A 310 -8.89 7.68 -28.34
N SER A 311 -8.50 7.01 -27.25
CA SER A 311 -9.46 6.42 -26.29
C SER A 311 -10.22 7.50 -25.50
N PHE A 312 -9.59 8.66 -25.31
CA PHE A 312 -10.17 9.79 -24.59
C PHE A 312 -11.33 10.44 -25.33
N GLU A 313 -11.22 10.65 -26.64
CA GLU A 313 -12.28 11.31 -27.42
C GLU A 313 -13.57 10.47 -27.44
N ALA A 314 -13.45 9.14 -27.53
CA ALA A 314 -14.59 8.23 -27.45
C ALA A 314 -15.27 8.25 -26.08
N LEU A 315 -14.48 8.22 -24.99
CA LEU A 315 -14.99 8.24 -23.62
C LEU A 315 -15.62 9.61 -23.26
N SER A 316 -14.94 10.70 -23.62
CA SER A 316 -15.41 12.08 -23.43
C SER A 316 -16.73 12.36 -24.17
N ALA A 317 -16.87 11.86 -25.41
CA ALA A 317 -18.12 11.95 -26.16
C ALA A 317 -19.26 11.19 -25.47
N LYS A 318 -18.98 9.96 -24.97
CA LYS A 318 -19.96 9.15 -24.23
C LYS A 318 -20.41 9.88 -22.95
N CYS A 319 -19.49 10.44 -22.18
CA CYS A 319 -19.82 11.17 -20.95
C CYS A 319 -20.54 12.49 -21.21
N SER A 320 -20.15 13.24 -22.24
CA SER A 320 -20.86 14.47 -22.62
C SER A 320 -22.30 14.18 -23.03
N SER A 321 -22.52 13.08 -23.77
CA SER A 321 -23.87 12.61 -24.11
C SER A 321 -24.67 12.23 -22.87
N VAL A 322 -24.05 11.54 -21.91
CA VAL A 322 -24.70 11.14 -20.65
C VAL A 322 -25.05 12.34 -19.78
N LEU A 323 -24.09 13.24 -19.55
CA LEU A 323 -24.28 14.45 -18.73
C LEU A 323 -25.36 15.37 -19.29
N SER A 324 -25.54 15.38 -20.62
CA SER A 324 -26.61 16.17 -21.25
C SER A 324 -28.03 15.68 -20.96
N LYS A 325 -28.19 14.41 -20.54
CA LYS A 325 -29.48 13.84 -20.16
C LYS A 325 -29.88 14.18 -18.72
N PHE A 326 -28.91 14.44 -17.85
CA PHE A 326 -29.19 14.89 -16.49
C PHE A 326 -29.51 16.39 -16.52
N ASN A 327 -30.77 16.72 -16.27
CA ASN A 327 -31.24 18.10 -16.21
C ASN A 327 -30.80 18.73 -14.88
N PHE A 328 -29.48 18.90 -14.70
CA PHE A 328 -28.92 19.58 -13.54
C PHE A 328 -29.33 21.05 -13.61
N ASP A 329 -30.23 21.46 -12.71
CA ASP A 329 -30.66 22.84 -12.62
C ASP A 329 -29.44 23.72 -12.34
N LYS A 330 -29.11 24.60 -13.30
CA LYS A 330 -27.90 25.43 -13.30
C LYS A 330 -27.91 26.53 -12.22
N ASN A 331 -28.94 26.57 -11.38
CA ASN A 331 -29.28 27.73 -10.56
C ASN A 331 -29.00 27.62 -9.07
N GLU A 332 -28.53 26.49 -8.55
CA GLU A 332 -27.95 26.48 -7.21
C GLU A 332 -26.45 26.81 -7.27
N ARG A 333 -26.12 27.96 -6.68
CA ARG A 333 -24.79 28.56 -6.61
C ARG A 333 -23.80 27.59 -5.96
N PHE A 334 -22.99 26.92 -6.78
CA PHE A 334 -21.73 26.30 -6.38
C PHE A 334 -20.73 27.38 -5.95
N HIS A 335 -20.92 27.91 -4.73
CA HIS A 335 -20.00 28.84 -4.08
C HIS A 335 -18.96 28.16 -3.18
N HIS A 336 -18.93 26.83 -3.13
CA HIS A 336 -17.74 26.14 -2.63
C HIS A 336 -16.64 26.24 -3.69
N LYS A 337 -15.76 27.24 -3.53
CA LYS A 337 -14.50 27.33 -4.26
C LYS A 337 -13.85 25.95 -4.26
N PHE A 338 -13.51 25.44 -5.45
CA PHE A 338 -12.60 24.29 -5.56
C PHE A 338 -11.40 24.54 -4.64
N MET A 339 -11.21 23.61 -3.72
CA MET A 339 -10.35 23.83 -2.57
C MET A 339 -8.86 24.07 -2.83
N SER A 340 -8.23 23.99 -3.99
CA SER A 340 -6.75 23.85 -4.08
C SER A 340 -6.23 22.55 -3.44
N ALA A 341 -5.14 22.02 -3.98
CA ALA A 341 -4.53 20.80 -3.48
C ALA A 341 -4.01 20.97 -2.04
N SER A 342 -3.46 22.15 -1.72
CA SER A 342 -2.96 22.42 -0.38
C SER A 342 -4.10 22.47 0.64
N ALA A 343 -5.23 23.13 0.35
CA ALA A 343 -6.30 23.17 1.34
C ALA A 343 -6.99 21.80 1.50
N LEU A 344 -7.11 21.02 0.43
CA LEU A 344 -7.57 19.63 0.52
C LEU A 344 -6.64 18.79 1.42
N LEU A 345 -5.33 18.88 1.20
CA LEU A 345 -4.35 18.18 2.03
C LEU A 345 -4.30 18.72 3.47
N GLU A 346 -4.57 20.02 3.70
CA GLU A 346 -4.66 20.58 5.05
C GLU A 346 -5.82 20.00 5.85
N ASN A 347 -6.99 19.88 5.22
CA ASN A 347 -8.15 19.22 5.81
C ASN A 347 -7.88 17.74 6.09
N VAL A 348 -7.08 17.13 5.24
CA VAL A 348 -6.64 15.74 5.37
C VAL A 348 -5.48 15.72 6.39
N LEU A 349 -4.24 15.79 5.96
CA LEU A 349 -2.99 15.55 6.72
C LEU A 349 -2.76 16.49 7.92
N GLY A 350 -3.58 17.52 8.08
CA GLY A 350 -3.41 18.58 9.05
C GLY A 350 -2.48 19.68 8.57
N ARG A 351 -2.68 20.88 9.11
CA ARG A 351 -1.97 22.11 8.71
C ARG A 351 -0.45 21.97 8.73
N ARG A 352 0.13 21.44 9.81
CA ARG A 352 1.60 21.38 9.98
C ARG A 352 2.28 20.49 8.94
N VAL A 353 1.67 19.36 8.58
CA VAL A 353 2.22 18.45 7.55
C VAL A 353 2.09 19.12 6.19
N THR A 354 0.94 19.73 5.93
CA THR A 354 0.64 20.40 4.65
C THR A 354 1.55 21.61 4.39
N GLU A 355 1.75 22.48 5.37
CA GLU A 355 2.69 23.61 5.27
C GLU A 355 4.09 23.12 4.91
N LYS A 356 4.56 22.03 5.54
CA LYS A 356 5.83 21.41 5.19
C LYS A 356 5.83 20.82 3.79
N LEU A 357 4.78 20.12 3.39
CA LEU A 357 4.64 19.51 2.07
C LEU A 357 4.72 20.57 0.96
N VAL A 358 3.99 21.67 1.11
CA VAL A 358 4.02 22.83 0.20
C VAL A 358 5.44 23.41 0.13
N SER A 359 6.12 23.55 1.28
CA SER A 359 7.50 24.06 1.30
C SER A 359 8.52 23.16 0.61
N VAL A 360 8.28 21.84 0.59
CA VAL A 360 9.20 20.83 0.03
C VAL A 360 9.00 20.66 -1.48
N LEU A 361 7.74 20.60 -1.93
CA LEU A 361 7.37 20.27 -3.30
C LEU A 361 7.04 21.49 -4.18
N GLY A 362 6.64 22.59 -3.56
CA GLY A 362 6.14 23.79 -4.24
C GLY A 362 4.72 23.64 -4.77
N ASP A 363 4.04 24.78 -4.94
CA ASP A 363 2.63 24.84 -5.37
C ASP A 363 2.40 24.25 -6.78
N GLY A 364 3.39 24.37 -7.66
CA GLY A 364 3.31 23.86 -9.02
C GLY A 364 3.07 22.35 -9.06
N MET A 365 3.81 21.57 -8.26
CA MET A 365 3.69 20.12 -8.26
C MET A 365 2.36 19.64 -7.67
N LEU A 366 1.91 20.28 -6.59
CA LEU A 366 0.61 20.00 -5.98
C LEU A 366 -0.55 20.34 -6.92
N SER A 367 -0.42 21.41 -7.71
CA SER A 367 -1.44 21.79 -8.71
C SER A 367 -1.58 20.77 -9.83
N HIS A 368 -0.51 20.06 -10.21
CA HIS A 368 -0.57 19.01 -11.23
C HIS A 368 -1.33 17.77 -10.75
N ALA A 369 -1.18 17.41 -9.47
CA ALA A 369 -1.87 16.28 -8.85
C ALA A 369 -3.30 16.60 -8.39
N TYR A 370 -3.71 17.87 -8.46
CA TYR A 370 -4.95 18.34 -7.87
C TYR A 370 -6.21 17.65 -8.41
N PRO A 371 -6.37 17.43 -9.73
CA PRO A 371 -7.54 16.74 -10.26
C PRO A 371 -7.68 15.31 -9.70
N ASP A 372 -6.55 14.61 -9.53
CA ASP A 372 -6.53 13.24 -9.02
C ASP A 372 -6.87 13.17 -7.53
N LEU A 373 -6.36 14.13 -6.75
CA LEU A 373 -6.67 14.25 -5.33
C LEU A 373 -8.17 14.51 -5.11
N LEU A 374 -8.80 15.35 -5.94
CA LEU A 374 -10.24 15.58 -5.87
C LEU A 374 -11.03 14.30 -6.12
N ILE A 375 -10.67 13.56 -7.17
CA ILE A 375 -11.35 12.30 -7.53
C ILE A 375 -11.30 11.28 -6.40
N GLY A 376 -10.11 11.04 -5.83
CA GLY A 376 -9.99 10.03 -4.79
C GLY A 376 -10.57 10.45 -3.43
N TYR A 377 -10.86 11.74 -3.21
CA TYR A 377 -11.46 12.24 -1.97
C TYR A 377 -12.95 11.88 -1.83
N GLY A 378 -13.53 11.16 -2.81
CA GLY A 378 -14.92 10.73 -2.74
C GLY A 378 -15.88 11.89 -2.96
N LEU A 379 -15.58 12.75 -3.93
CA LEU A 379 -16.53 13.74 -4.43
C LEU A 379 -17.89 13.10 -4.72
N THR A 380 -18.97 13.77 -4.35
CA THR A 380 -20.33 13.31 -4.64
C THR A 380 -20.53 13.17 -6.15
N TYR A 381 -21.55 12.42 -6.60
CA TYR A 381 -21.90 12.33 -8.02
C TYR A 381 -22.02 13.72 -8.70
N GLN A 382 -22.54 14.71 -7.96
CA GLN A 382 -22.67 16.09 -8.41
C GLN A 382 -21.33 16.82 -8.53
N ASP A 383 -20.44 16.65 -7.55
CA ASP A 383 -19.08 17.20 -7.58
C ASP A 383 -18.25 16.58 -8.72
N PHE A 384 -18.49 15.31 -9.02
CA PHE A 384 -17.84 14.59 -10.11
C PHE A 384 -18.27 15.06 -11.50
N ALA A 385 -19.55 15.35 -11.69
CA ALA A 385 -20.07 15.99 -12.90
C ALA A 385 -19.46 17.39 -13.09
N ALA A 386 -19.27 18.15 -12.01
CA ALA A 386 -18.62 19.45 -12.04
C ALA A 386 -17.12 19.36 -12.37
N VAL A 387 -16.41 18.37 -11.81
CA VAL A 387 -15.02 18.05 -12.18
C VAL A 387 -14.93 17.68 -13.66
N LEU A 388 -15.85 16.87 -14.19
CA LEU A 388 -15.87 16.51 -15.61
C LEU A 388 -16.14 17.68 -16.55
N VAL A 389 -17.06 18.58 -16.19
CA VAL A 389 -17.30 19.83 -16.94
C VAL A 389 -16.08 20.76 -16.88
N GLY A 390 -15.36 20.77 -15.75
CA GLY A 390 -14.09 21.48 -15.62
C GLY A 390 -12.98 20.86 -16.47
N VAL A 391 -12.83 19.53 -16.39
CA VAL A 391 -11.83 18.70 -17.09
C VAL A 391 -12.00 18.76 -18.60
N SER A 392 -13.23 18.68 -19.10
CA SER A 392 -13.56 18.83 -20.53
C SER A 392 -13.28 20.24 -21.08
N ARG A 393 -13.26 21.26 -20.20
CA ARG A 393 -12.99 22.67 -20.57
C ARG A 393 -11.53 23.08 -20.36
N SER A 394 -10.77 22.42 -19.48
CA SER A 394 -9.44 22.86 -19.06
C SER A 394 -8.28 22.01 -19.56
N LEU A 395 -8.51 20.76 -19.98
CA LEU A 395 -7.40 19.88 -20.36
C LEU A 395 -7.05 19.98 -21.84
N ASP A 396 -5.79 20.30 -22.09
CA ASP A 396 -5.08 19.78 -23.26
C ASP A 396 -5.29 18.25 -23.30
N LYS A 397 -5.89 17.75 -24.39
CA LYS A 397 -6.37 16.36 -24.59
C LYS A 397 -5.30 15.27 -24.37
N LYS A 398 -4.06 15.66 -24.07
CA LYS A 398 -2.87 14.82 -23.87
C LYS A 398 -2.50 14.56 -22.40
N ARG A 399 -3.26 15.09 -21.43
CA ARG A 399 -2.88 15.07 -19.99
C ARG A 399 -3.96 14.52 -19.05
N MET A 400 -4.64 13.44 -19.42
CA MET A 400 -5.57 12.77 -18.50
C MET A 400 -4.83 11.65 -17.75
N SER A 401 -4.92 11.64 -16.42
CA SER A 401 -4.37 10.57 -15.61
C SER A 401 -5.23 9.30 -15.71
N PRO A 402 -4.69 8.11 -15.38
CA PRO A 402 -5.46 6.89 -15.26
C PRO A 402 -6.58 6.94 -14.21
N THR A 403 -6.34 7.63 -13.09
CA THR A 403 -7.34 7.86 -12.04
C THR A 403 -8.56 8.59 -12.59
N MET A 404 -8.32 9.62 -13.42
CA MET A 404 -9.38 10.35 -14.10
C MET A 404 -10.13 9.46 -15.10
N ALA A 405 -9.42 8.62 -15.86
CA ALA A 405 -10.04 7.67 -16.79
C ALA A 405 -10.99 6.70 -16.05
N CYS A 406 -10.53 6.10 -14.95
CA CYS A 406 -11.30 5.14 -14.16
C CYS A 406 -12.55 5.79 -13.56
N ALA A 407 -12.43 7.02 -13.07
CA ALA A 407 -13.55 7.73 -12.49
C ALA A 407 -14.64 8.05 -13.52
N ILE A 408 -14.22 8.35 -14.75
CA ILE A 408 -15.12 8.54 -15.88
C ILE A 408 -15.87 7.24 -16.22
N GLU A 409 -15.16 6.12 -16.29
CA GLU A 409 -15.79 4.81 -16.53
C GLU A 409 -16.79 4.43 -15.42
N TRP A 410 -16.42 4.67 -14.15
CA TRP A 410 -17.30 4.43 -13.02
C TRP A 410 -18.60 5.25 -13.11
N LEU A 411 -18.52 6.52 -13.52
CA LEU A 411 -19.70 7.37 -13.70
C LEU A 411 -20.61 6.90 -14.83
N VAL A 412 -20.02 6.43 -15.94
CA VAL A 412 -20.79 5.82 -17.04
C VAL A 412 -21.55 4.61 -16.53
N MET A 413 -20.88 3.71 -15.81
CA MET A 413 -21.50 2.53 -15.22
C MET A 413 -22.60 2.90 -14.20
N ALA A 414 -22.31 3.82 -13.26
CA ALA A 414 -23.27 4.27 -12.26
C ALA A 414 -24.51 4.90 -12.89
N THR A 415 -24.32 5.65 -13.98
CA THR A 415 -25.43 6.18 -14.77
C THR A 415 -26.24 5.07 -15.43
N GLU A 416 -25.59 4.14 -16.12
CA GLU A 416 -26.26 3.03 -16.79
C GLU A 416 -27.10 2.21 -15.79
N ILE A 417 -26.58 1.97 -14.58
CA ILE A 417 -27.31 1.33 -13.48
C ILE A 417 -28.52 2.18 -13.06
N HIS A 418 -28.36 3.49 -12.91
CA HIS A 418 -29.45 4.39 -12.55
C HIS A 418 -30.55 4.47 -13.63
N GLU A 419 -30.17 4.55 -14.91
CA GLU A 419 -31.11 4.49 -16.05
C GLU A 419 -31.88 3.17 -16.03
N LEU A 420 -31.21 2.02 -15.86
CA LEU A 420 -31.88 0.71 -15.77
C LEU A 420 -32.80 0.59 -14.54
N ALA A 421 -32.40 1.15 -13.40
CA ALA A 421 -33.20 1.16 -12.17
C ALA A 421 -34.42 2.09 -12.26
N THR A 422 -34.37 3.13 -13.10
CA THR A 422 -35.48 4.08 -13.28
C THR A 422 -36.43 3.67 -14.41
N ASP A 423 -35.92 3.03 -15.47
CA ASP A 423 -36.72 2.43 -16.55
C ASP A 423 -37.53 1.20 -16.08
N SER A 424 -37.10 0.53 -15.01
CA SER A 424 -37.81 -0.61 -14.40
C SER A 424 -39.01 -0.23 -13.52
N ASN A 425 -39.37 1.07 -13.43
CA ASN A 425 -40.62 1.53 -12.83
C ASN A 425 -41.89 1.12 -13.60
N HIS A 426 -41.79 0.23 -14.60
CA HIS A 426 -42.94 -0.46 -15.16
C HIS A 426 -43.48 -1.62 -14.30
N ASP A 427 -42.74 -2.11 -13.30
CA ASP A 427 -43.18 -3.24 -12.44
C ASP A 427 -43.42 -2.89 -10.94
N GLY A 428 -43.43 -1.60 -10.57
CA GLY A 428 -43.94 -1.16 -9.25
C GLY A 428 -43.04 -1.48 -8.03
N ILE A 429 -41.76 -1.77 -8.23
CA ILE A 429 -40.79 -1.91 -7.12
C ILE A 429 -40.00 -0.60 -6.99
N GLU A 430 -40.32 0.22 -6.00
CA GLU A 430 -39.53 1.42 -5.66
C GLU A 430 -38.16 1.02 -5.09
N TYR A 431 -37.10 1.23 -5.86
CA TYR A 431 -35.73 1.19 -5.36
C TYR A 431 -35.31 2.60 -4.91
N SER A 432 -35.37 2.89 -3.61
CA SER A 432 -34.71 4.09 -3.06
C SER A 432 -33.20 3.85 -2.95
N LEU A 433 -32.45 4.23 -3.99
CA LEU A 433 -30.99 4.32 -3.92
C LEU A 433 -30.62 5.55 -3.07
N ASN A 434 -30.51 5.36 -1.75
CA ASN A 434 -29.80 6.31 -0.89
C ASN A 434 -28.29 6.13 -1.14
N ILE A 435 -27.78 6.86 -2.13
CA ILE A 435 -26.34 6.97 -2.38
C ILE A 435 -25.81 8.01 -1.39
N THR A 436 -25.22 7.55 -0.28
CA THR A 436 -24.48 8.38 0.70
C THR A 436 -23.01 8.44 0.36
#